data_AF-A0A2M9E7L9-F1
#
_entry.id   AF-A0A2M9E7L9-F1
#
_cell.length_a   1.000
_cell.length_b   1.000
_cell.length_c   1.000
_cell.angle_alpha   90.00
_cell.angle_beta   90.00
_cell.angle_gamma   90.00
#
_symmetry.space_group_name_H-M   'P 1'
#
loop_
_entity.id
_entity.type
_entity.pdbx_description
1 polymer ?
#
loop_
_entity_poly.entity_id
_entity_poly.type
_entity_poly.pdbx_seq_one_letter_code
_entity_poly.pdbx_strand_id
1 'polypeptide(L)'
;MTTPASPKIHYQGQPFAIEPQESVLEALLRQGQDVPYSCRKGSCLTCIAKLESGEVEHSRQVDAGITGSGHILCCVAYPKSDIQLAPADMTALAIDAEIIGRLQLTDDIFELQIAPMRQLDFHPGQHVRLIRPSDELSRQYSIASQADGDFFFRIHLRRLPDGQMSRWLCDEAAIGERLRLIGPTGSCHYTPDIHHGHPLLMLSTGTGGSALLAIARDALMQGHDQPIHFYHGVRQASELYLLDEMRQLAEQYPQFQYQPCISQGEAPEGMRAGRITQTFANDLGDLDEYGVFLCGNPLMVEDARFQASLKGARRRLMLADPFESAYPPAPRDAEKIARIEPQPELWAALERGEKLSQILSHFYDMVYEDERLSPYFHGIPKAFVAQKVYEFFASLFGRETGFFGRNPYNTHHWMVISNDMFDHHEALLEKAIRAFDIPEPLIRRWMAINELFRSEIVKSAPRGMISAGVEQPVKTHEVSVLEMDTICDACGEEIPAGQPARYHHRVGTLHCARCAGIDASSFSQPATIAKQPQDTHP
;
A
#
# COMPACT_ATOMS: atom_id res chain seq x y z
N MET A 1 17.49 -37.73 30.14
CA MET A 1 16.38 -37.47 29.21
C MET A 1 16.87 -36.40 28.26
N THR A 2 17.17 -36.77 27.01
CA THR A 2 17.60 -35.83 25.97
C THR A 2 16.46 -34.87 25.69
N THR A 3 16.69 -33.58 25.93
CA THR A 3 15.79 -32.50 25.51
C THR A 3 15.52 -32.71 24.02
N PRO A 4 14.26 -32.76 23.56
CA PRO A 4 13.97 -32.86 22.13
C PRO A 4 14.67 -31.70 21.43
N ALA A 5 15.41 -31.99 20.36
CA ALA A 5 16.10 -30.97 19.59
C ALA A 5 15.06 -29.97 19.06
N SER A 6 15.28 -28.68 19.27
CA SER A 6 14.41 -27.64 18.70
C SER A 6 14.33 -27.81 17.18
N PRO A 7 13.14 -27.64 16.58
CA PRO A 7 12.98 -27.70 15.13
C PRO A 7 13.94 -26.76 14.40
N LYS A 8 14.34 -27.11 13.17
CA LYS A 8 15.12 -26.24 12.30
C LYS A 8 14.25 -25.59 11.25
N ILE A 9 14.53 -24.32 10.96
CA ILE A 9 13.92 -23.59 9.84
C ILE A 9 14.91 -23.60 8.69
N HIS A 10 14.54 -24.16 7.55
CA HIS A 10 15.31 -24.02 6.33
C HIS A 10 14.69 -22.93 5.46
N TYR A 11 15.42 -21.84 5.22
CA TYR A 11 14.96 -20.71 4.40
C TYR A 11 16.05 -20.30 3.41
N GLN A 12 15.69 -20.14 2.13
CA GLN A 12 16.65 -19.84 1.04
C GLN A 12 17.85 -20.81 0.99
N GLY A 13 17.60 -22.09 1.29
CA GLY A 13 18.62 -23.14 1.29
C GLY A 13 19.57 -23.14 2.50
N GLN A 14 19.34 -22.27 3.50
CA GLN A 14 20.16 -22.19 4.72
C GLN A 14 19.36 -22.62 5.96
N PRO A 15 19.98 -23.34 6.92
CA PRO A 15 19.34 -23.72 8.18
C PRO A 15 19.46 -22.61 9.24
N PHE A 16 18.39 -22.40 9.99
CA PHE A 16 18.27 -21.42 11.07
C PHE A 16 17.71 -22.10 12.33
N ALA A 17 18.26 -21.75 13.49
CA ALA A 17 17.83 -22.28 14.78
C ALA A 17 16.64 -21.48 15.32
N ILE A 18 15.63 -22.15 15.87
CA ILE A 18 14.51 -21.51 16.56
C ILE A 18 14.61 -21.72 18.08
N GLU A 19 14.41 -20.65 18.84
CA GLU A 19 14.33 -20.73 20.30
C GLU A 19 12.91 -21.14 20.76
N PRO A 20 12.76 -21.75 21.95
CA PRO A 20 11.44 -22.03 22.50
C PRO A 20 10.59 -20.75 22.60
N GLN A 21 9.33 -20.82 22.14
CA GLN A 21 8.37 -19.70 22.10
C GLN A 21 8.66 -18.60 21.08
N GLU A 22 9.65 -18.79 20.20
CA GLU A 22 9.93 -17.89 19.09
C GLU A 22 9.05 -18.26 17.88
N SER A 23 8.51 -17.26 17.19
CA SER A 23 7.86 -17.46 15.89
C SER A 23 8.89 -17.67 14.77
N VAL A 24 8.47 -18.26 13.64
CA VAL A 24 9.33 -18.39 12.44
C VAL A 24 9.94 -17.05 12.04
N LEU A 25 9.16 -15.97 12.07
CA LEU A 25 9.65 -14.64 11.75
C LEU A 25 10.75 -14.17 12.72
N GLU A 26 10.54 -14.30 14.02
CA GLU A 26 11.51 -13.83 15.03
C GLU A 26 12.84 -14.56 14.90
N ALA A 27 12.82 -15.88 14.69
CA ALA A 27 14.04 -16.66 14.48
C ALA A 27 14.82 -16.21 13.26
N LEU A 28 14.11 -16.00 12.15
CA LEU A 28 14.70 -15.54 10.90
C LEU A 28 15.28 -14.12 11.05
N LEU A 29 14.56 -13.19 11.69
CA LEU A 29 15.04 -11.83 11.93
C LEU A 29 16.23 -11.77 12.89
N ARG A 30 16.19 -12.53 14.00
CA ARG A 30 17.30 -12.62 14.96
C ARG A 30 18.59 -13.07 14.28
N GLN A 31 18.47 -14.06 13.38
CA GLN A 31 19.57 -14.59 12.56
C GLN A 31 19.79 -13.84 11.25
N GLY A 32 19.08 -12.72 11.06
CA GLY A 32 19.37 -11.71 10.04
C GLY A 32 18.97 -12.07 8.64
N GLN A 33 17.91 -12.84 8.50
CA GLN A 33 17.23 -13.02 7.24
C GLN A 33 16.27 -11.86 6.99
N ASP A 34 16.28 -11.36 5.76
CA ASP A 34 15.34 -10.34 5.32
C ASP A 34 14.03 -11.02 4.89
N VAL A 35 13.11 -11.13 5.86
CA VAL A 35 11.76 -11.62 5.65
C VAL A 35 10.83 -10.42 5.64
N PRO A 36 9.99 -10.20 4.61
CA PRO A 36 9.03 -9.11 4.64
C PRO A 36 8.08 -9.27 5.83
N TYR A 37 7.86 -8.23 6.64
CA TYR A 37 6.86 -8.29 7.73
C TYR A 37 6.38 -6.90 8.10
N SER A 38 5.19 -6.82 8.71
CA SER A 38 4.64 -5.55 9.19
C SER A 38 4.08 -5.66 10.60
N CYS A 39 2.89 -6.24 10.74
CA CYS A 39 2.10 -6.22 11.97
C CYS A 39 2.58 -7.20 13.03
N ARG A 40 3.36 -8.22 12.68
CA ARG A 40 3.76 -9.33 13.58
C ARG A 40 2.65 -10.14 14.28
N LYS A 41 1.38 -9.79 14.07
CA LYS A 41 0.22 -10.53 14.59
C LYS A 41 -0.64 -11.17 13.49
N GLY A 42 -0.09 -11.44 12.30
CA GLY A 42 -0.78 -12.23 11.26
C GLY A 42 -1.94 -11.53 10.54
N SER A 43 -2.08 -10.20 10.64
CA SER A 43 -3.16 -9.43 9.98
C SER A 43 -2.76 -8.76 8.66
N CYS A 44 -1.49 -8.40 8.49
CA CYS A 44 -1.02 -7.65 7.30
C CYS A 44 -0.67 -8.53 6.08
N LEU A 45 -0.55 -9.85 6.27
CA LEU A 45 -0.12 -10.84 5.28
C LEU A 45 1.27 -10.64 4.65
N THR A 46 2.03 -9.60 5.03
CA THR A 46 3.34 -9.30 4.45
C THR A 46 4.36 -10.44 4.66
N CYS A 47 4.30 -11.12 5.81
CA CYS A 47 5.21 -12.22 6.15
C CYS A 47 4.78 -13.58 5.59
N ILE A 48 4.03 -13.57 4.50
CA ILE A 48 3.61 -14.80 3.84
C ILE A 48 4.83 -15.53 3.24
N ALA A 49 4.90 -16.83 3.48
CA ALA A 49 5.90 -17.72 2.91
C ALA A 49 5.23 -19.03 2.47
N LYS A 50 5.83 -19.73 1.51
CA LYS A 50 5.38 -21.06 1.12
C LYS A 50 6.03 -22.11 2.01
N LEU A 51 5.21 -22.97 2.61
CA LEU A 51 5.67 -24.13 3.38
C LEU A 51 5.81 -25.32 2.42
N GLU A 52 7.05 -25.64 2.04
CA GLU A 52 7.33 -26.75 1.11
C GLU A 52 7.28 -28.10 1.81
N SER A 53 7.67 -28.15 3.08
CA SER A 53 7.59 -29.35 3.92
C SER A 53 7.60 -29.01 5.40
N GLY A 54 7.10 -29.95 6.21
CA GLY A 54 7.01 -29.82 7.67
C GLY A 54 5.65 -29.30 8.13
N GLU A 55 5.53 -29.05 9.43
CA GLU A 55 4.28 -28.65 10.05
C GLU A 55 4.49 -27.43 10.96
N VAL A 56 3.54 -26.50 10.92
CA VAL A 56 3.51 -25.34 11.82
C VAL A 56 2.15 -25.29 12.53
N GLU A 57 2.17 -24.84 13.77
CA GLU A 57 0.99 -24.37 14.48
C GLU A 57 0.95 -22.85 14.40
N HIS A 58 -0.24 -22.27 14.27
CA HIS A 58 -0.40 -20.84 14.30
C HIS A 58 -0.90 -20.38 15.68
N SER A 59 -0.31 -19.32 16.24
CA SER A 59 -0.76 -18.75 17.53
C SER A 59 -2.13 -18.08 17.47
N ARG A 60 -2.70 -17.94 16.27
CA ARG A 60 -4.04 -17.41 16.00
C ARG A 60 -4.62 -18.03 14.73
N GLN A 61 -5.90 -17.79 14.48
CA GLN A 61 -6.54 -18.15 13.22
C GLN A 61 -5.92 -17.36 12.06
N VAL A 62 -5.50 -18.08 11.02
CA VAL A 62 -5.06 -17.57 9.72
C VAL A 62 -6.12 -17.95 8.69
N ASP A 63 -6.29 -17.10 7.67
CA ASP A 63 -7.22 -17.34 6.56
C ASP A 63 -7.00 -18.73 5.93
N ALA A 64 -8.10 -19.47 5.74
CA ALA A 64 -8.05 -20.85 5.27
C ALA A 64 -7.61 -20.98 3.80
N GLY A 65 -7.77 -19.93 2.98
CA GLY A 65 -7.24 -19.90 1.62
C GLY A 65 -5.71 -19.78 1.58
N ILE A 66 -5.12 -19.10 2.57
CA ILE A 66 -3.66 -19.01 2.73
C ILE A 66 -3.11 -20.37 3.12
N THR A 67 -3.63 -20.97 4.20
CA THR A 67 -3.13 -22.27 4.68
C THR A 67 -3.45 -23.41 3.71
N GLY A 68 -4.63 -23.39 3.08
CA GLY A 68 -5.05 -24.37 2.08
C GLY A 68 -4.23 -24.37 0.78
N SER A 69 -3.57 -23.24 0.46
CA SER A 69 -2.66 -23.15 -0.68
C SER A 69 -1.19 -23.49 -0.34
N GLY A 70 -0.94 -24.00 0.87
CA GLY A 70 0.40 -24.35 1.35
C GLY A 70 1.24 -23.15 1.79
N HIS A 71 0.60 -22.01 2.09
CA HIS A 71 1.28 -20.82 2.60
C HIS A 71 1.07 -20.66 4.12
N ILE A 72 2.01 -19.98 4.76
CA ILE A 72 1.97 -19.65 6.19
C ILE A 72 2.26 -18.17 6.41
N LEU A 73 1.90 -17.64 7.58
CA LEU A 73 2.32 -16.32 8.02
C LEU A 73 3.43 -16.46 9.06
N CYS A 74 4.68 -16.18 8.67
CA CYS A 74 5.87 -16.43 9.51
C CYS A 74 5.76 -15.80 10.91
N CYS A 75 5.07 -14.66 11.07
CA CYS A 75 4.99 -13.97 12.35
C CYS A 75 4.10 -14.64 13.40
N VAL A 76 3.23 -15.55 12.99
CA VAL A 76 2.34 -16.28 13.90
C VAL A 76 2.50 -17.78 13.78
N ALA A 77 3.45 -18.25 12.96
CA ALA A 77 3.75 -19.66 12.77
C ALA A 77 4.84 -20.13 13.75
N TYR A 78 4.59 -21.28 14.38
CA TYR A 78 5.45 -21.97 15.33
C TYR A 78 5.68 -23.40 14.82
N PRO A 79 6.91 -23.76 14.41
CA PRO A 79 7.22 -25.08 13.88
C PRO A 79 6.94 -26.20 14.88
N LYS A 80 6.29 -27.27 14.41
CA LYS A 80 6.10 -28.53 15.13
C LYS A 80 7.12 -29.59 14.72
N SER A 81 7.73 -29.41 13.55
CA SER A 81 8.80 -30.23 12.99
C SER A 81 9.79 -29.34 12.24
N ASP A 82 10.88 -29.92 11.73
CA ASP A 82 11.76 -29.21 10.81
C ASP A 82 10.94 -28.73 9.58
N ILE A 83 11.06 -27.45 9.24
CA ILE A 83 10.30 -26.85 8.14
C ILE A 83 11.20 -26.35 7.02
N GLN A 84 10.72 -26.47 5.79
CA GLN A 84 11.33 -25.89 4.60
C GLN A 84 10.44 -24.76 4.08
N LEU A 85 11.02 -23.57 3.96
CA LEU A 85 10.35 -22.36 3.53
C LEU A 85 10.95 -21.84 2.22
N ALA A 86 10.06 -21.55 1.28
CA ALA A 86 10.36 -20.78 0.08
C ALA A 86 9.67 -19.41 0.15
N PRO A 87 10.20 -18.39 -0.56
CA PRO A 87 9.44 -17.18 -0.83
C PRO A 87 8.06 -17.54 -1.39
N ALA A 88 7.02 -16.78 -1.01
CA ALA A 88 5.68 -17.02 -1.53
C ALA A 88 5.68 -16.87 -3.06
N ASP A 89 5.46 -17.98 -3.77
CA ASP A 89 5.41 -18.00 -5.23
C ASP A 89 3.97 -17.91 -5.72
N MET A 90 3.53 -16.68 -5.98
CA MET A 90 2.22 -16.41 -6.57
C MET A 90 2.14 -16.86 -8.05
N THR A 91 3.25 -17.22 -8.71
CA THR A 91 3.24 -17.64 -10.12
C THR A 91 2.68 -19.05 -10.35
N ALA A 92 2.60 -19.88 -9.31
CA ALA A 92 1.87 -21.16 -9.36
C ALA A 92 0.35 -20.99 -9.62
N LEU A 93 -0.17 -19.76 -9.49
CA LEU A 93 -1.55 -19.38 -9.82
C LEU A 93 -1.71 -18.84 -11.25
N ALA A 94 -0.64 -18.82 -12.05
CA ALA A 94 -0.69 -18.26 -13.38
C ALA A 94 -1.52 -19.13 -14.35
N ILE A 95 -2.37 -18.49 -15.14
CA ILE A 95 -3.16 -19.09 -16.20
C ILE A 95 -2.52 -18.72 -17.54
N ASP A 96 -2.28 -19.70 -18.39
CA ASP A 96 -1.85 -19.43 -19.77
C ASP A 96 -2.98 -18.77 -20.55
N ALA A 97 -2.63 -17.84 -21.44
CA ALA A 97 -3.57 -17.16 -22.31
C ALA A 97 -2.93 -16.79 -23.64
N GLU A 98 -3.77 -16.46 -24.62
CA GLU A 98 -3.35 -16.12 -25.98
C GLU A 98 -3.86 -14.73 -26.36
N ILE A 99 -3.02 -13.93 -27.03
CA ILE A 99 -3.44 -12.65 -27.62
C ILE A 99 -4.21 -12.98 -28.90
N ILE A 100 -5.50 -12.68 -28.94
CA ILE A 100 -6.37 -13.03 -30.08
C ILE A 100 -6.78 -11.82 -30.91
N GLY A 101 -6.65 -10.61 -30.35
CA GLY A 101 -7.01 -9.37 -31.04
C GLY A 101 -6.29 -8.15 -30.48
N ARG A 102 -6.05 -7.17 -31.34
CA ARG A 102 -5.45 -5.88 -31.00
C ARG A 102 -6.08 -4.79 -31.85
N LEU A 103 -6.65 -3.78 -31.20
CA LEU A 103 -7.31 -2.65 -31.84
C LEU A 103 -6.65 -1.36 -31.34
N GLN A 104 -6.24 -0.50 -32.26
CA GLN A 104 -5.73 0.83 -31.92
C GLN A 104 -6.92 1.79 -31.79
N LEU A 105 -7.10 2.40 -30.61
CA LEU A 105 -8.21 3.30 -30.31
C LEU A 105 -7.83 4.77 -30.47
N THR A 106 -6.58 5.12 -30.13
CA THR A 106 -5.98 6.44 -30.34
C THR A 106 -4.52 6.27 -30.77
N ASP A 107 -3.77 7.37 -30.91
CA ASP A 107 -2.33 7.34 -31.20
C ASP A 107 -1.51 6.50 -30.19
N ASP A 108 -1.97 6.44 -28.92
CA ASP A 108 -1.26 5.77 -27.84
C ASP A 108 -2.12 4.82 -26.99
N ILE A 109 -3.41 4.61 -27.28
CA ILE A 109 -4.28 3.67 -26.55
C ILE A 109 -4.69 2.52 -27.44
N PHE A 110 -4.56 1.31 -26.91
CA PHE A 110 -4.94 0.06 -27.57
C PHE A 110 -5.92 -0.72 -26.69
N GLU A 111 -6.85 -1.42 -27.34
CA GLU A 111 -7.58 -2.56 -26.76
C GLU A 111 -6.85 -3.84 -27.13
N LEU A 112 -6.61 -4.70 -26.15
CA LEU A 112 -6.17 -6.08 -26.37
C LEU A 112 -7.26 -7.05 -25.97
N GLN A 113 -7.48 -8.03 -26.83
CA GLN A 113 -8.36 -9.17 -26.62
C GLN A 113 -7.49 -10.40 -26.33
N ILE A 114 -7.78 -11.04 -25.21
CA ILE A 114 -7.03 -12.16 -24.67
C ILE A 114 -8.00 -13.33 -24.49
N ALA A 115 -7.54 -14.54 -24.79
CA ALA A 115 -8.24 -15.78 -24.53
C ALA A 115 -7.53 -16.55 -23.40
N PRO A 116 -7.99 -16.44 -22.14
CA PRO A 116 -7.53 -17.29 -21.05
C PRO A 116 -7.85 -18.77 -21.33
N MET A 117 -6.90 -19.67 -21.06
CA MET A 117 -7.09 -21.12 -21.23
C MET A 117 -8.01 -21.73 -20.16
N ARG A 118 -8.39 -20.94 -19.14
CA ARG A 118 -9.36 -21.27 -18.11
C ARG A 118 -10.31 -20.09 -17.90
N GLN A 119 -11.57 -20.37 -17.58
CA GLN A 119 -12.52 -19.33 -17.21
C GLN A 119 -11.99 -18.52 -16.00
N LEU A 120 -12.13 -17.21 -16.10
CA LEU A 120 -11.81 -16.27 -15.04
C LEU A 120 -13.12 -15.79 -14.40
N ASP A 121 -13.27 -16.04 -13.10
CA ASP A 121 -14.34 -15.45 -12.32
C ASP A 121 -13.86 -14.07 -11.83
N PHE A 122 -14.36 -13.00 -12.45
CA PHE A 122 -13.96 -11.63 -12.15
C PHE A 122 -15.13 -10.68 -12.02
N HIS A 123 -14.92 -9.59 -11.29
CA HIS A 123 -15.80 -8.43 -11.29
C HIS A 123 -15.22 -7.30 -12.15
N PRO A 124 -16.02 -6.62 -12.98
CA PRO A 124 -15.60 -5.41 -13.67
C PRO A 124 -14.99 -4.39 -12.71
N GLY A 125 -13.82 -3.86 -13.06
CA GLY A 125 -13.02 -2.97 -12.20
C GLY A 125 -11.87 -3.66 -11.44
N GLN A 126 -11.86 -4.99 -11.37
CA GLN A 126 -10.66 -5.73 -10.95
C GLN A 126 -9.55 -5.66 -12.01
N HIS A 127 -8.35 -6.10 -11.66
CA HIS A 127 -7.20 -6.15 -12.55
C HIS A 127 -6.55 -7.54 -12.59
N VAL A 128 -5.83 -7.80 -13.68
CA VAL A 128 -4.97 -8.97 -13.83
C VAL A 128 -3.52 -8.54 -14.00
N ARG A 129 -2.59 -9.36 -13.52
CA ARG A 129 -1.17 -9.22 -13.81
C ARG A 129 -0.85 -10.05 -15.04
N LEU A 130 -0.48 -9.40 -16.14
CA LEU A 130 0.05 -10.08 -17.31
C LEU A 130 1.55 -10.27 -17.16
N ILE A 131 2.05 -11.42 -17.61
CA ILE A 131 3.45 -11.84 -17.51
C ILE A 131 3.93 -12.23 -18.91
N ARG A 132 5.00 -11.58 -19.36
CA ARG A 132 5.71 -11.90 -20.59
C ARG A 132 6.61 -13.11 -20.35
N PRO A 133 6.41 -14.24 -21.07
CA PRO A 133 7.15 -15.47 -20.80
C PRO A 133 8.67 -15.38 -21.03
N SER A 134 9.14 -14.49 -21.91
CA SER A 134 10.56 -14.42 -22.29
C SER A 134 11.50 -13.98 -21.17
N ASP A 135 11.01 -13.15 -20.25
CA ASP A 135 11.84 -12.50 -19.23
C ASP A 135 11.10 -12.25 -17.90
N GLU A 136 9.93 -12.87 -17.71
CA GLU A 136 9.08 -12.72 -16.53
C GLU A 136 8.63 -11.27 -16.24
N LEU A 137 8.80 -10.36 -17.21
CA LEU A 137 8.34 -8.99 -17.07
C LEU A 137 6.83 -9.01 -16.87
N SER A 138 6.35 -8.39 -15.79
CA SER A 138 4.94 -8.37 -15.46
C SER A 138 4.40 -6.99 -15.14
N ARG A 139 3.14 -6.74 -15.52
CA ARG A 139 2.41 -5.49 -15.25
C ARG A 139 0.94 -5.77 -15.00
N GLN A 140 0.32 -4.91 -14.20
CA GLN A 140 -1.12 -4.97 -13.94
C GLN A 140 -1.90 -4.21 -15.00
N TYR A 141 -3.05 -4.76 -15.39
CA TYR A 141 -4.00 -4.17 -16.32
C TYR A 141 -5.42 -4.38 -15.80
N SER A 142 -6.18 -3.29 -15.72
CA SER A 142 -7.58 -3.32 -15.29
C SER A 142 -8.45 -4.00 -16.35
N ILE A 143 -9.39 -4.79 -15.88
CA ILE A 143 -10.33 -5.55 -16.71
C ILE A 143 -11.38 -4.58 -17.23
N ALA A 144 -11.50 -4.49 -18.56
CA ALA A 144 -12.49 -3.66 -19.25
C ALA A 144 -13.69 -4.47 -19.76
N SER A 145 -13.77 -5.74 -19.38
CA SER A 145 -14.78 -6.69 -19.87
C SER A 145 -16.01 -6.74 -18.97
N GLN A 146 -17.12 -7.20 -19.53
CA GLN A 146 -18.27 -7.70 -18.77
C GLN A 146 -18.18 -9.23 -18.65
N ALA A 147 -18.34 -9.78 -17.44
CA ALA A 147 -18.18 -11.21 -17.18
C ALA A 147 -19.10 -12.10 -18.04
N ASP A 148 -20.36 -11.70 -18.21
CA ASP A 148 -21.37 -12.46 -18.98
C ASP A 148 -21.72 -11.83 -20.35
N GLY A 149 -21.10 -10.68 -20.68
CA GLY A 149 -21.47 -9.88 -21.85
C GLY A 149 -20.47 -9.88 -23.00
N ASP A 150 -19.21 -10.23 -22.74
CA ASP A 150 -18.13 -10.15 -23.73
C ASP A 150 -17.62 -11.53 -24.14
N PHE A 151 -17.45 -11.72 -25.46
CA PHE A 151 -16.88 -12.95 -26.00
C PHE A 151 -15.40 -13.16 -25.64
N PHE A 152 -14.68 -12.07 -25.40
CA PHE A 152 -13.24 -12.08 -25.17
C PHE A 152 -12.88 -11.22 -23.97
N PHE A 153 -11.82 -11.61 -23.28
CA PHE A 153 -11.28 -10.83 -22.17
C PHE A 153 -10.50 -9.64 -22.72
N ARG A 154 -10.99 -8.44 -22.43
CA ARG A 154 -10.48 -7.14 -22.90
C ARG A 154 -9.75 -6.37 -21.81
N ILE A 155 -8.60 -5.82 -22.18
CA ILE A 155 -7.89 -4.78 -21.42
C ILE A 155 -7.60 -3.58 -22.33
N HIS A 156 -7.52 -2.40 -21.74
CA HIS A 156 -7.08 -1.19 -22.44
C HIS A 156 -5.77 -0.73 -21.84
N LEU A 157 -4.81 -0.41 -22.70
CA LEU A 157 -3.47 -0.02 -22.28
C LEU A 157 -2.96 1.15 -23.09
N ARG A 158 -2.16 1.99 -22.42
CA ARG A 158 -1.42 3.06 -23.06
C ARG A 158 -0.04 2.56 -23.47
N ARG A 159 0.31 2.79 -24.73
CA ARG A 159 1.66 2.61 -25.27
C ARG A 159 2.57 3.70 -24.71
N LEU A 160 3.52 3.30 -23.88
CA LEU A 160 4.49 4.24 -23.28
C LEU A 160 5.76 4.24 -24.14
N PRO A 161 6.34 5.40 -24.47
CA PRO A 161 7.53 5.48 -25.31
C PRO A 161 8.68 4.59 -24.83
N ASP A 162 8.90 4.53 -23.51
CA ASP A 162 9.94 3.72 -22.86
C ASP A 162 9.41 2.43 -22.20
N GLY A 163 8.13 2.10 -22.44
CA GLY A 163 7.46 0.99 -21.78
C GLY A 163 7.84 -0.36 -22.38
N GLN A 164 8.57 -1.19 -21.62
CA GLN A 164 8.95 -2.53 -22.08
C GLN A 164 7.75 -3.44 -22.36
N MET A 165 6.80 -3.51 -21.41
CA MET A 165 5.60 -4.35 -21.56
C MET A 165 4.61 -3.75 -22.56
N SER A 166 4.35 -2.43 -22.50
CA SER A 166 3.34 -1.82 -23.36
C SER A 166 3.77 -1.77 -24.82
N ARG A 167 5.06 -1.57 -25.15
CA ARG A 167 5.54 -1.72 -26.53
C ARG A 167 5.43 -3.16 -27.01
N TRP A 168 5.78 -4.14 -26.18
CA TRP A 168 5.61 -5.54 -26.58
C TRP A 168 4.15 -5.83 -26.92
N LEU A 169 3.22 -5.49 -26.03
CA LEU A 169 1.78 -5.70 -26.24
C LEU A 169 1.21 -4.91 -27.45
N CYS A 170 1.62 -3.66 -27.64
CA CYS A 170 1.08 -2.80 -28.71
C CYS A 170 1.73 -3.03 -30.09
N ASP A 171 3.03 -3.31 -30.14
CA ASP A 171 3.83 -3.21 -31.37
C ASP A 171 4.47 -4.55 -31.77
N GLU A 172 4.98 -5.33 -30.82
CA GLU A 172 5.88 -6.47 -31.10
C GLU A 172 5.14 -7.82 -31.09
N ALA A 173 4.24 -8.03 -30.12
CA ALA A 173 3.60 -9.30 -29.89
C ALA A 173 2.69 -9.67 -31.07
N ALA A 174 2.79 -10.90 -31.55
CA ALA A 174 1.94 -11.41 -32.61
C ALA A 174 0.56 -11.81 -32.07
N ILE A 175 -0.46 -11.70 -32.92
CA ILE A 175 -1.72 -12.40 -32.65
C ILE A 175 -1.42 -13.91 -32.67
N GLY A 176 -1.87 -14.62 -31.65
CA GLY A 176 -1.55 -16.02 -31.35
C GLY A 176 -0.40 -16.20 -30.36
N GLU A 177 0.29 -15.12 -29.97
CA GLU A 177 1.37 -15.20 -29.00
C GLU A 177 0.84 -15.48 -27.59
N ARG A 178 1.54 -16.34 -26.85
CA ARG A 178 1.17 -16.75 -25.50
C ARG A 178 1.70 -15.77 -24.46
N LEU A 179 0.89 -15.56 -23.43
CA LEU A 179 1.23 -14.86 -22.21
C LEU A 179 0.69 -15.63 -21.00
N ARG A 180 1.11 -15.24 -19.80
CA ARG A 180 0.50 -15.73 -18.57
C ARG A 180 -0.23 -14.61 -17.84
N LEU A 181 -1.29 -14.95 -17.13
CA LEU A 181 -2.04 -14.02 -16.30
C LEU A 181 -2.20 -14.54 -14.87
N ILE A 182 -2.10 -13.65 -13.88
CA ILE A 182 -2.44 -13.91 -12.48
C ILE A 182 -3.55 -12.95 -12.06
N GLY A 183 -4.60 -13.46 -11.44
CA GLY A 183 -5.74 -12.69 -10.95
C GLY A 183 -7.07 -13.42 -11.10
N PRO A 184 -8.19 -12.71 -10.94
CA PRO A 184 -8.28 -11.27 -10.73
C PRO A 184 -7.87 -10.83 -9.31
N THR A 185 -7.44 -9.58 -9.18
CA THR A 185 -7.18 -8.92 -7.89
C THR A 185 -7.76 -7.50 -7.90
N GLY A 186 -7.89 -6.89 -6.72
CA GLY A 186 -8.45 -5.54 -6.56
C GLY A 186 -9.87 -5.54 -6.01
N SER A 187 -10.21 -4.47 -5.31
CA SER A 187 -11.50 -4.27 -4.63
C SER A 187 -12.31 -3.11 -5.21
N CYS A 188 -11.82 -2.48 -6.29
CA CYS A 188 -12.50 -1.37 -6.96
C CYS A 188 -13.53 -1.91 -7.95
N HIS A 189 -14.62 -2.48 -7.45
CA HIS A 189 -15.72 -3.01 -8.27
C HIS A 189 -17.07 -2.65 -7.65
N TYR A 190 -18.12 -2.70 -8.48
CA TYR A 190 -19.48 -2.51 -7.99
C TYR A 190 -19.90 -3.72 -7.14
N THR A 191 -20.63 -3.43 -6.06
CA THR A 191 -21.18 -4.44 -5.13
C THR A 191 -22.59 -3.99 -4.75
N PRO A 192 -23.66 -4.69 -5.18
CA PRO A 192 -25.04 -4.28 -4.91
C PRO A 192 -25.32 -3.99 -3.43
N ASP A 193 -24.93 -4.90 -2.53
CA ASP A 193 -25.20 -4.76 -1.09
C ASP A 193 -24.60 -3.49 -0.46
N ILE A 194 -23.56 -2.92 -1.08
CA ILE A 194 -22.85 -1.73 -0.60
C ILE A 194 -23.33 -0.46 -1.32
N HIS A 195 -23.60 -0.56 -2.62
CA HIS A 195 -23.76 0.60 -3.49
C HIS A 195 -25.18 0.78 -4.01
N HIS A 196 -26.07 -0.20 -3.84
CA HIS A 196 -27.47 -0.06 -4.19
C HIS A 196 -28.12 1.05 -3.34
N GLY A 197 -28.87 1.95 -3.97
CA GLY A 197 -29.47 3.11 -3.29
C GLY A 197 -28.51 4.29 -3.03
N HIS A 198 -27.24 4.21 -3.46
CA HIS A 198 -26.28 5.31 -3.38
C HIS A 198 -26.02 5.93 -4.76
N PRO A 199 -26.08 7.26 -4.94
CA PRO A 199 -25.55 7.90 -6.15
C PRO A 199 -24.07 7.56 -6.33
N LEU A 200 -23.63 7.40 -7.58
CA LEU A 200 -22.24 7.04 -7.88
C LEU A 200 -21.50 8.23 -8.47
N LEU A 201 -20.28 8.48 -7.98
CA LEU A 201 -19.31 9.39 -8.57
C LEU A 201 -18.14 8.59 -9.13
N MET A 202 -17.95 8.64 -10.45
CA MET A 202 -16.88 7.93 -11.14
C MET A 202 -15.91 8.94 -11.77
N LEU A 203 -14.65 8.95 -11.33
CA LEU A 203 -13.62 9.87 -11.81
C LEU A 203 -12.48 9.09 -12.46
N SER A 204 -12.30 9.28 -13.76
CA SER A 204 -11.26 8.58 -14.52
C SER A 204 -10.33 9.51 -15.29
N THR A 205 -9.08 9.08 -15.47
CA THR A 205 -8.15 9.71 -16.43
C THR A 205 -7.46 8.66 -17.29
N GLY A 206 -7.24 8.98 -18.56
CA GLY A 206 -6.58 8.07 -19.51
C GLY A 206 -7.25 6.70 -19.56
N THR A 207 -6.46 5.62 -19.54
CA THR A 207 -7.00 4.26 -19.62
C THR A 207 -7.88 3.84 -18.43
N GLY A 208 -7.98 4.65 -17.36
CA GLY A 208 -8.94 4.41 -16.29
C GLY A 208 -10.39 4.54 -16.74
N GLY A 209 -10.64 5.22 -17.87
CA GLY A 209 -11.98 5.37 -18.45
C GLY A 209 -12.64 4.03 -18.79
N SER A 210 -11.90 3.07 -19.36
CA SER A 210 -12.44 1.75 -19.71
C SER A 210 -12.77 0.92 -18.48
N ALA A 211 -11.94 0.99 -17.43
CA ALA A 211 -12.17 0.26 -16.18
C ALA A 211 -13.44 0.77 -15.48
N LEU A 212 -13.59 2.09 -15.34
CA LEU A 212 -14.80 2.65 -14.73
C LEU A 212 -16.02 2.47 -15.64
N LEU A 213 -15.87 2.50 -16.97
CA LEU A 213 -16.98 2.20 -17.87
C LEU A 213 -17.47 0.77 -17.69
N ALA A 214 -16.54 -0.17 -17.46
CA ALA A 214 -16.89 -1.56 -17.17
C ALA A 214 -17.68 -1.67 -15.85
N ILE A 215 -17.26 -0.95 -14.79
CA ILE A 215 -18.01 -0.86 -13.51
C ILE A 215 -19.39 -0.22 -13.72
N ALA A 216 -19.49 0.86 -14.51
CA ALA A 216 -20.76 1.53 -14.76
C ALA A 216 -21.77 0.62 -15.49
N ARG A 217 -21.31 -0.09 -16.52
CA ARG A 217 -22.13 -1.08 -17.25
C ARG A 217 -22.58 -2.21 -16.32
N ASP A 218 -21.69 -2.71 -15.48
CA ASP A 218 -22.00 -3.76 -14.50
C ASP A 218 -23.07 -3.30 -13.51
N ALA A 219 -22.92 -2.10 -12.94
CA ALA A 219 -23.92 -1.50 -12.05
C ALA A 219 -25.29 -1.37 -12.73
N LEU A 220 -25.33 -0.88 -13.97
CA LEU A 220 -26.58 -0.72 -14.74
C LEU A 220 -27.23 -2.06 -15.07
N MET A 221 -26.46 -3.10 -15.42
CA MET A 221 -26.98 -4.45 -15.66
C MET A 221 -27.52 -5.11 -14.38
N GLN A 222 -26.92 -4.80 -13.23
CA GLN A 222 -27.39 -5.23 -11.91
C GLN A 222 -28.57 -4.39 -11.38
N GLY A 223 -29.13 -3.49 -12.20
CA GLY A 223 -30.35 -2.76 -11.89
C GLY A 223 -30.14 -1.49 -11.07
N HIS A 224 -28.94 -0.90 -11.06
CA HIS A 224 -28.67 0.35 -10.36
C HIS A 224 -29.59 1.49 -10.83
N ASP A 225 -30.32 2.08 -9.90
CA ASP A 225 -31.39 3.06 -10.17
C ASP A 225 -31.06 4.50 -9.75
N GLN A 226 -29.95 4.71 -9.03
CA GLN A 226 -29.49 6.03 -8.62
C GLN A 226 -28.62 6.71 -9.70
N PRO A 227 -28.44 8.05 -9.63
CA PRO A 227 -27.59 8.77 -10.56
C PRO A 227 -26.14 8.27 -10.55
N ILE A 228 -25.56 8.07 -11.73
CA ILE A 228 -24.14 7.79 -11.96
C ILE A 228 -23.51 8.99 -12.65
N HIS A 229 -22.69 9.75 -11.94
CA HIS A 229 -21.93 10.87 -12.46
C HIS A 229 -20.55 10.42 -12.89
N PHE A 230 -20.31 10.34 -14.20
CA PHE A 230 -19.07 9.87 -14.79
C PHE A 230 -18.27 11.02 -15.38
N TYR A 231 -17.13 11.36 -14.76
CA TYR A 231 -16.19 12.34 -15.30
C TYR A 231 -14.96 11.64 -15.89
N HIS A 232 -14.62 12.01 -17.13
CA HIS A 232 -13.44 11.50 -17.82
C HIS A 232 -12.50 12.64 -18.19
N GLY A 233 -11.34 12.68 -17.54
CA GLY A 233 -10.34 13.74 -17.71
C GLY A 233 -9.22 13.36 -18.66
N VAL A 234 -8.94 14.24 -19.62
CA VAL A 234 -7.76 14.15 -20.48
C VAL A 234 -7.06 15.50 -20.61
N ARG A 235 -5.87 15.53 -21.22
CA ARG A 235 -5.18 16.80 -21.47
C ARG A 235 -5.77 17.52 -22.66
N GLN A 236 -5.90 16.82 -23.78
CA GLN A 236 -6.40 17.36 -25.05
C GLN A 236 -7.58 16.52 -25.54
N ALA A 237 -8.50 17.12 -26.30
CA ALA A 237 -9.70 16.42 -26.77
C ALA A 237 -9.41 15.18 -27.64
N SER A 238 -8.29 15.17 -28.37
CA SER A 238 -7.84 14.02 -29.17
C SER A 238 -7.45 12.79 -28.34
N GLU A 239 -7.23 12.94 -27.03
CA GLU A 239 -6.91 11.83 -26.13
C GLU A 239 -8.17 11.13 -25.60
N LEU A 240 -9.36 11.68 -25.84
CA LEU A 240 -10.62 11.01 -25.49
C LEU A 240 -10.78 9.76 -26.35
N TYR A 241 -11.10 8.65 -25.70
CA TYR A 241 -11.43 7.37 -26.33
C TYR A 241 -12.67 6.79 -25.63
N LEU A 242 -13.37 5.88 -26.30
CA LEU A 242 -14.70 5.36 -25.90
C LEU A 242 -15.78 6.45 -25.77
N LEU A 243 -15.58 7.61 -26.42
CA LEU A 243 -16.49 8.74 -26.35
C LEU A 243 -17.91 8.35 -26.84
N ASP A 244 -17.99 7.68 -27.99
CA ASP A 244 -19.27 7.26 -28.56
C ASP A 244 -19.95 6.21 -27.70
N GLU A 245 -19.19 5.25 -27.15
CA GLU A 245 -19.71 4.24 -26.23
C GLU A 245 -20.28 4.86 -24.94
N MET A 246 -19.60 5.84 -24.36
CA MET A 246 -20.06 6.54 -23.16
C MET A 246 -21.30 7.39 -23.44
N ARG A 247 -21.37 8.05 -24.62
CA ARG A 247 -22.55 8.80 -25.06
C ARG A 247 -23.75 7.90 -25.30
N GLN A 248 -23.55 6.78 -25.99
CA GLN A 248 -24.59 5.80 -26.23
C GLN A 248 -25.12 5.23 -24.90
N LEU A 249 -24.25 4.98 -23.93
CA LEU A 249 -24.67 4.54 -22.60
C LEU A 249 -25.52 5.59 -21.89
N ALA A 250 -25.18 6.87 -22.01
CA ALA A 250 -25.95 7.99 -21.46
C ALA A 250 -27.31 8.19 -22.15
N GLU A 251 -27.41 7.91 -23.46
CA GLU A 251 -28.67 7.91 -24.19
C GLU A 251 -29.57 6.74 -23.77
N GLN A 252 -28.98 5.58 -23.49
CA GLN A 252 -29.70 4.37 -23.09
C GLN A 252 -30.19 4.42 -21.63
N TYR A 253 -29.41 5.01 -20.72
CA TYR A 253 -29.69 5.01 -19.29
C TYR A 253 -29.78 6.46 -18.76
N PRO A 254 -30.99 6.97 -18.48
CA PRO A 254 -31.19 8.35 -18.00
C PRO A 254 -30.45 8.68 -16.69
N GLN A 255 -30.15 7.68 -15.87
CA GLN A 255 -29.38 7.84 -14.65
C GLN A 255 -27.87 7.96 -14.89
N PHE A 256 -27.35 7.59 -16.06
CA PHE A 256 -25.93 7.68 -16.39
C PHE A 256 -25.60 9.03 -17.06
N GLN A 257 -24.78 9.83 -16.38
CA GLN A 257 -24.38 11.17 -16.83
C GLN A 257 -22.89 11.18 -17.15
N TYR A 258 -22.56 11.36 -18.43
CA TYR A 258 -21.18 11.42 -18.88
C TYR A 258 -20.70 12.85 -19.10
N GLN A 259 -19.56 13.20 -18.46
CA GLN A 259 -18.94 14.51 -18.56
C GLN A 259 -17.44 14.40 -18.92
N PRO A 260 -17.07 14.61 -20.20
CA PRO A 260 -15.67 14.75 -20.59
C PRO A 260 -15.10 16.10 -20.12
N CYS A 261 -13.87 16.09 -19.62
CA CYS A 261 -13.15 17.29 -19.18
C CYS A 261 -11.76 17.41 -19.82
N ILE A 262 -11.44 18.59 -20.33
CA ILE A 262 -10.20 18.92 -21.04
C ILE A 262 -9.38 19.90 -20.20
N SER A 263 -8.20 19.47 -19.75
CA SER A 263 -7.37 20.27 -18.84
C SER A 263 -6.38 21.22 -19.54
N GLN A 264 -6.10 21.04 -20.83
CA GLN A 264 -5.21 21.88 -21.63
C GLN A 264 -5.84 22.25 -22.97
N GLY A 265 -5.81 23.54 -23.32
CA GLY A 265 -6.43 24.06 -24.53
C GLY A 265 -7.92 24.39 -24.35
N GLU A 266 -8.58 24.71 -25.45
CA GLU A 266 -10.00 25.03 -25.47
C GLU A 266 -10.83 23.75 -25.43
N ALA A 267 -11.83 23.71 -24.55
CA ALA A 267 -12.75 22.59 -24.47
C ALA A 267 -13.78 22.69 -25.62
N PRO A 268 -13.93 21.67 -26.46
CA PRO A 268 -14.97 21.64 -27.49
C PRO A 268 -16.39 21.75 -26.90
N GLU A 269 -17.36 22.09 -27.76
CA GLU A 269 -18.76 22.11 -27.37
C GLU A 269 -19.20 20.74 -26.80
N GLY A 270 -19.93 20.77 -25.68
CA GLY A 270 -20.33 19.57 -24.93
C GLY A 270 -19.26 18.98 -24.02
N MET A 271 -18.09 19.63 -23.88
CA MET A 271 -17.03 19.23 -22.94
C MET A 271 -16.75 20.33 -21.91
N ARG A 272 -16.25 19.97 -20.73
CA ARG A 272 -15.87 20.96 -19.69
C ARG A 272 -14.39 21.31 -19.80
N ALA A 273 -14.05 22.58 -19.60
CA ALA A 273 -12.66 22.99 -19.41
C ALA A 273 -12.23 22.76 -17.95
N GLY A 274 -10.99 22.29 -17.75
CA GLY A 274 -10.37 22.13 -16.44
C GLY A 274 -10.09 20.69 -16.04
N ARG A 275 -9.53 20.55 -14.83
CA ARG A 275 -9.27 19.24 -14.20
C ARG A 275 -10.57 18.68 -13.63
N ILE A 276 -10.80 17.38 -13.83
CA ILE A 276 -12.01 16.69 -13.31
C ILE A 276 -12.20 16.89 -11.81
N THR A 277 -11.12 16.98 -11.04
CA THR A 277 -11.16 17.16 -9.58
C THR A 277 -11.75 18.49 -9.15
N GLN A 278 -11.53 19.55 -9.93
CA GLN A 278 -12.19 20.84 -9.71
C GLN A 278 -13.61 20.84 -10.27
N THR A 279 -13.81 20.22 -11.43
CA THR A 279 -15.10 20.17 -12.11
C THR A 279 -16.16 19.51 -11.24
N PHE A 280 -15.96 18.25 -10.82
CA PHE A 280 -16.95 17.57 -9.97
C PHE A 280 -17.17 18.31 -8.65
N ALA A 281 -16.12 18.95 -8.11
CA ALA A 281 -16.21 19.65 -6.85
C ALA A 281 -17.09 20.92 -6.95
N ASN A 282 -17.13 21.55 -8.12
CA ASN A 282 -18.01 22.68 -8.40
C ASN A 282 -19.45 22.22 -8.72
N ASP A 283 -19.58 21.08 -9.40
CA ASP A 283 -20.86 20.60 -9.92
C ASP A 283 -21.73 19.92 -8.85
N LEU A 284 -21.11 19.19 -7.92
CA LEU A 284 -21.81 18.37 -6.94
C LEU A 284 -21.78 19.01 -5.55
N GLY A 285 -22.82 18.76 -4.76
CA GLY A 285 -22.94 19.21 -3.37
C GLY A 285 -22.16 18.34 -2.38
N ASP A 286 -22.83 17.99 -1.28
CA ASP A 286 -22.35 17.02 -0.30
C ASP A 286 -22.33 15.59 -0.89
N LEU A 287 -21.33 14.80 -0.49
CA LEU A 287 -21.06 13.45 -1.00
C LEU A 287 -21.23 12.36 0.08
N ASP A 288 -21.88 12.66 1.20
CA ASP A 288 -22.08 11.73 2.33
C ASP A 288 -22.71 10.39 1.95
N GLU A 289 -23.55 10.39 0.92
CA GLU A 289 -24.29 9.23 0.43
C GLU A 289 -23.73 8.64 -0.85
N TYR A 290 -22.60 9.15 -1.36
CA TYR A 290 -22.07 8.69 -2.64
C TYR A 290 -21.19 7.44 -2.51
N GLY A 291 -21.35 6.51 -3.46
CA GLY A 291 -20.31 5.56 -3.83
C GLY A 291 -19.32 6.23 -4.78
N VAL A 292 -18.04 6.25 -4.45
CA VAL A 292 -17.02 6.96 -5.24
C VAL A 292 -16.02 5.96 -5.82
N PHE A 293 -15.84 5.98 -7.14
CA PHE A 293 -14.90 5.15 -7.87
C PHE A 293 -13.85 6.02 -8.58
N LEU A 294 -12.57 5.79 -8.30
CA LEU A 294 -11.47 6.61 -8.80
C LEU A 294 -10.46 5.73 -9.56
N CYS A 295 -10.12 6.06 -10.80
CA CYS A 295 -9.19 5.21 -11.58
C CYS A 295 -8.31 6.02 -12.54
N GLY A 296 -7.05 5.62 -12.68
CA GLY A 296 -6.11 6.23 -13.63
C GLY A 296 -4.92 6.90 -12.94
N ASN A 297 -4.56 8.12 -13.35
CA ASN A 297 -3.36 8.79 -12.88
C ASN A 297 -3.34 8.90 -11.33
N PRO A 298 -2.29 8.42 -10.64
CA PRO A 298 -2.22 8.44 -9.17
C PRO A 298 -2.38 9.83 -8.54
N LEU A 299 -1.87 10.89 -9.19
CA LEU A 299 -2.01 12.27 -8.70
C LEU A 299 -3.47 12.73 -8.78
N MET A 300 -4.18 12.35 -9.84
CA MET A 300 -5.61 12.63 -9.95
C MET A 300 -6.39 11.89 -8.86
N VAL A 301 -6.08 10.62 -8.62
CA VAL A 301 -6.77 9.82 -7.59
C VAL A 301 -6.57 10.42 -6.20
N GLU A 302 -5.35 10.87 -5.88
CA GLU A 302 -5.06 11.57 -4.63
C GLU A 302 -5.85 12.88 -4.50
N ASP A 303 -5.78 13.75 -5.51
CA ASP A 303 -6.51 15.02 -5.52
C ASP A 303 -8.03 14.79 -5.40
N ALA A 304 -8.56 13.76 -6.07
CA ALA A 304 -9.96 13.37 -6.02
C ALA A 304 -10.37 12.88 -4.63
N ARG A 305 -9.56 12.03 -3.98
CA ARG A 305 -9.81 11.57 -2.60
C ARG A 305 -9.86 12.73 -1.63
N PHE A 306 -8.94 13.69 -1.77
CA PHE A 306 -8.94 14.91 -0.96
C PHE A 306 -10.22 15.73 -1.14
N GLN A 307 -10.57 16.05 -2.39
CA GLN A 307 -11.77 16.85 -2.69
C GLN A 307 -13.07 16.14 -2.29
N ALA A 308 -13.15 14.83 -2.50
CA ALA A 308 -14.30 14.04 -2.11
C ALA A 308 -14.43 13.98 -0.57
N SER A 309 -13.32 13.82 0.16
CA SER A 309 -13.30 13.85 1.63
C SER A 309 -13.77 15.19 2.18
N LEU A 310 -13.35 16.32 1.57
CA LEU A 310 -13.82 17.65 1.94
C LEU A 310 -15.35 17.80 1.81
N LYS A 311 -15.93 17.12 0.81
CA LYS A 311 -17.38 17.08 0.57
C LYS A 311 -18.12 16.01 1.36
N GLY A 312 -17.45 15.32 2.29
CA GLY A 312 -18.08 14.34 3.18
C GLY A 312 -18.17 12.92 2.63
N ALA A 313 -17.51 12.61 1.49
CA ALA A 313 -17.49 11.25 0.96
C ALA A 313 -16.93 10.27 2.00
N ARG A 314 -17.65 9.18 2.23
CA ARG A 314 -17.29 8.17 3.23
C ARG A 314 -16.18 7.28 2.69
N ARG A 315 -15.05 7.18 3.41
CA ARG A 315 -13.88 6.36 3.01
C ARG A 315 -14.23 4.93 2.58
N ARG A 316 -15.09 4.26 3.36
CA ARG A 316 -15.54 2.89 3.07
C ARG A 316 -16.30 2.73 1.74
N LEU A 317 -16.81 3.84 1.19
CA LEU A 317 -17.47 3.91 -0.12
C LEU A 317 -16.58 4.53 -1.19
N MET A 318 -15.33 4.89 -0.87
CA MET A 318 -14.35 5.45 -1.81
C MET A 318 -13.37 4.38 -2.28
N LEU A 319 -13.70 3.75 -3.40
CA LEU A 319 -12.89 2.72 -4.04
C LEU A 319 -11.98 3.35 -5.10
N ALA A 320 -10.73 2.90 -5.18
CA ALA A 320 -9.78 3.44 -6.14
C ALA A 320 -8.83 2.39 -6.72
N ASP A 321 -8.43 2.61 -7.98
CA ASP A 321 -7.42 1.85 -8.72
C ASP A 321 -6.42 2.84 -9.39
N PRO A 322 -5.44 3.37 -8.63
CA PRO A 322 -4.40 4.24 -9.18
C PRO A 322 -3.39 3.44 -10.01
N PHE A 323 -3.06 3.91 -11.20
CA PHE A 323 -2.11 3.26 -12.10
C PHE A 323 -0.67 3.62 -11.73
N GLU A 324 -0.12 2.86 -10.78
CA GLU A 324 1.25 3.02 -10.30
C GLU A 324 2.28 2.62 -11.35
N SER A 325 3.36 3.40 -11.44
CA SER A 325 4.55 3.08 -12.22
C SER A 325 5.49 2.17 -11.44
N ALA A 326 6.29 1.37 -12.15
CA ALA A 326 7.35 0.56 -11.54
C ALA A 326 8.39 1.40 -10.78
N TYR A 327 8.51 2.68 -11.14
CA TYR A 327 9.27 3.70 -10.43
C TYR A 327 8.29 4.77 -9.97
N PRO A 328 7.74 4.66 -8.74
CA PRO A 328 6.84 5.69 -8.23
C PRO A 328 7.60 7.03 -8.12
N PRO A 329 6.89 8.16 -8.26
CA PRO A 329 7.51 9.47 -8.09
C PRO A 329 8.09 9.62 -6.68
N ALA A 330 9.08 10.51 -6.55
CA ALA A 330 9.61 10.90 -5.24
C ALA A 330 8.47 11.35 -4.31
N PRO A 331 8.55 11.07 -3.00
CA PRO A 331 7.52 11.45 -2.07
C PRO A 331 7.36 12.97 -2.00
N ARG A 332 6.11 13.39 -1.81
CA ARG A 332 5.71 14.78 -1.97
C ARG A 332 5.31 15.42 -0.64
N ASP A 333 5.79 14.91 0.50
CA ASP A 333 5.42 15.45 1.82
C ASP A 333 5.64 16.96 1.90
N ALA A 334 6.80 17.46 1.46
CA ALA A 334 7.11 18.90 1.51
C ALA A 334 6.19 19.73 0.61
N GLU A 335 5.89 19.26 -0.59
CA GLU A 335 4.95 19.90 -1.52
C GLU A 335 3.53 19.90 -0.93
N LYS A 336 3.09 18.78 -0.36
CA LYS A 336 1.77 18.63 0.26
C LYS A 336 1.60 19.53 1.47
N ILE A 337 2.58 19.52 2.37
CA ILE A 337 2.59 20.39 3.56
C ILE A 337 2.54 21.87 3.13
N ALA A 338 3.33 22.27 2.13
CA ALA A 338 3.33 23.65 1.64
C ALA A 338 2.01 24.08 0.97
N ARG A 339 1.21 23.14 0.47
CA ARG A 339 -0.11 23.41 -0.13
C ARG A 339 -1.26 23.47 0.86
N ILE A 340 -1.08 22.97 2.08
CA ILE A 340 -2.11 23.04 3.11
C ILE A 340 -2.17 24.47 3.63
N GLU A 341 -3.28 25.15 3.36
CA GLU A 341 -3.54 26.48 3.90
C GLU A 341 -3.70 26.41 5.43
N PRO A 342 -3.26 27.44 6.18
CA PRO A 342 -3.49 27.52 7.62
C PRO A 342 -4.98 27.33 7.97
N GLN A 343 -5.27 26.62 9.07
CA GLN A 343 -6.63 26.27 9.47
C GLN A 343 -7.06 26.99 10.77
N PRO A 344 -7.21 28.34 10.78
CA PRO A 344 -7.43 29.10 12.00
C PRO A 344 -8.73 28.75 12.72
N GLU A 345 -9.79 28.43 11.97
CA GLU A 345 -11.09 27.99 12.53
C GLU A 345 -10.97 26.63 13.22
N LEU A 346 -10.28 25.67 12.60
CA LEU A 346 -10.01 24.35 13.18
C LEU A 346 -9.11 24.49 14.42
N TRP A 347 -8.06 25.32 14.33
CA TRP A 347 -7.17 25.57 15.47
C TRP A 347 -7.89 26.22 16.65
N ALA A 348 -8.82 27.14 16.39
CA ALA A 348 -9.67 27.73 17.41
C ALA A 348 -10.62 26.70 18.03
N ALA A 349 -11.28 25.86 17.23
CA ALA A 349 -12.15 24.79 17.72
C ALA A 349 -11.41 23.74 18.57
N LEU A 350 -10.11 23.54 18.27
CA LEU A 350 -9.18 22.71 19.04
C LEU A 350 -8.60 23.42 20.28
N GLU A 351 -9.17 24.55 20.69
CA GLU A 351 -8.75 25.33 21.87
C GLU A 351 -7.25 25.68 21.82
N ARG A 352 -6.77 26.03 20.63
CA ARG A 352 -5.36 26.33 20.35
C ARG A 352 -4.41 25.20 20.78
N GLY A 353 -4.88 23.95 20.67
CA GLY A 353 -4.11 22.73 20.86
C GLY A 353 -4.43 21.95 22.14
N GLU A 354 -5.10 22.52 23.14
CA GLU A 354 -5.44 21.77 24.35
C GLU A 354 -6.33 20.56 24.02
N LYS A 355 -7.39 20.80 23.27
CA LYS A 355 -8.31 19.74 22.82
C LYS A 355 -7.67 18.77 21.84
N LEU A 356 -6.74 19.23 20.99
CA LEU A 356 -5.96 18.33 20.11
C LEU A 356 -5.17 17.29 20.92
N SER A 357 -4.54 17.71 22.01
CA SER A 357 -3.81 16.80 22.90
C SER A 357 -4.74 15.75 23.53
N GLN A 358 -5.91 16.18 24.00
CA GLN A 358 -6.93 15.29 24.59
C GLN A 358 -7.47 14.29 23.56
N ILE A 359 -7.81 14.76 22.35
CA ILE A 359 -8.27 13.90 21.24
C ILE A 359 -7.21 12.86 20.90
N LEU A 360 -5.94 13.25 20.78
CA LEU A 360 -4.88 12.32 20.43
C LEU A 360 -4.60 11.32 21.55
N SER A 361 -4.68 11.75 22.82
CA SER A 361 -4.60 10.80 23.94
C SER A 361 -5.70 9.75 23.86
N HIS A 362 -6.96 10.18 23.66
CA HIS A 362 -8.10 9.28 23.55
C HIS A 362 -8.01 8.36 22.31
N PHE A 363 -7.60 8.91 21.17
CA PHE A 363 -7.34 8.14 19.96
C PHE A 363 -6.31 7.03 20.20
N TYR A 364 -5.19 7.36 20.85
CA TYR A 364 -4.16 6.37 21.13
C TYR A 364 -4.54 5.38 22.22
N ASP A 365 -5.47 5.70 23.13
CA ASP A 365 -6.10 4.68 23.99
C ASP A 365 -6.77 3.60 23.13
N MET A 366 -7.60 4.03 22.17
CA MET A 366 -8.30 3.14 21.24
C MET A 366 -7.31 2.34 20.37
N VAL A 367 -6.25 2.96 19.86
CA VAL A 367 -5.24 2.29 19.02
C VAL A 367 -4.47 1.22 19.78
N TYR A 368 -4.11 1.45 21.04
CA TYR A 368 -3.37 0.48 21.85
C TYR A 368 -4.26 -0.67 22.35
N GLU A 369 -5.57 -0.45 22.47
CA GLU A 369 -6.56 -1.48 22.75
C GLU A 369 -6.97 -2.27 21.49
N ASP A 370 -6.81 -1.69 20.30
CA ASP A 370 -7.19 -2.31 19.04
C ASP A 370 -6.25 -3.46 18.63
N GLU A 371 -6.80 -4.65 18.41
CA GLU A 371 -6.02 -5.85 18.09
C GLU A 371 -5.29 -5.77 16.73
N ARG A 372 -5.81 -4.98 15.77
CA ARG A 372 -5.24 -4.82 14.43
C ARG A 372 -4.11 -3.80 14.43
N LEU A 373 -4.21 -2.73 15.22
CA LEU A 373 -3.26 -1.59 15.24
C LEU A 373 -2.23 -1.62 16.35
N SER A 374 -2.59 -2.03 17.58
CA SER A 374 -1.65 -2.21 18.70
C SER A 374 -0.35 -2.94 18.35
N PRO A 375 -0.30 -3.93 17.43
CA PRO A 375 0.95 -4.61 17.10
C PRO A 375 2.02 -3.71 16.49
N TYR A 376 1.61 -2.64 15.80
CA TYR A 376 2.52 -1.69 15.17
C TYR A 376 3.22 -0.77 16.17
N PHE A 377 2.76 -0.75 17.43
CA PHE A 377 3.26 0.11 18.50
C PHE A 377 3.97 -0.68 19.60
N HIS A 378 4.31 -1.95 19.36
CA HIS A 378 5.01 -2.79 20.33
C HIS A 378 6.36 -2.17 20.76
N GLY A 379 6.55 -1.97 22.06
CA GLY A 379 7.75 -1.35 22.62
C GLY A 379 7.83 0.17 22.49
N ILE A 380 6.79 0.83 21.95
CA ILE A 380 6.75 2.28 21.79
C ILE A 380 5.81 2.89 22.84
N PRO A 381 6.26 3.84 23.67
CA PRO A 381 5.38 4.50 24.65
C PRO A 381 4.27 5.33 23.99
N LYS A 382 3.02 5.12 24.40
CA LYS A 382 1.83 5.82 23.88
C LYS A 382 1.99 7.35 23.86
N ALA A 383 2.47 7.93 24.97
CA ALA A 383 2.66 9.36 25.11
C ALA A 383 3.67 9.93 24.10
N PHE A 384 4.70 9.15 23.73
CA PHE A 384 5.68 9.56 22.73
C PHE A 384 5.04 9.67 21.34
N VAL A 385 4.22 8.68 20.96
CA VAL A 385 3.55 8.69 19.65
C VAL A 385 2.52 9.82 19.56
N ALA A 386 1.69 9.98 20.60
CA ALA A 386 0.70 11.06 20.69
C ALA A 386 1.37 12.44 20.56
N GLN A 387 2.50 12.65 21.23
CA GLN A 387 3.25 13.91 21.16
C GLN A 387 3.78 14.18 19.74
N LYS A 388 4.29 13.17 19.02
CA LYS A 388 4.81 13.35 17.66
C LYS A 388 3.70 13.71 16.66
N VAL A 389 2.54 13.07 16.79
CA VAL A 389 1.37 13.39 15.97
C VAL A 389 0.78 14.75 16.32
N TYR A 390 0.79 15.14 17.61
CA TYR A 390 0.42 16.48 18.04
C TYR A 390 1.28 17.56 17.38
N GLU A 391 2.60 17.40 17.43
CA GLU A 391 3.56 18.34 16.83
C GLU A 391 3.31 18.51 15.33
N PHE A 392 3.00 17.41 14.63
CA PHE A 392 2.68 17.42 13.21
C PHE A 392 1.39 18.19 12.92
N PHE A 393 0.27 17.84 13.55
CA PHE A 393 -1.01 18.53 13.30
C PHE A 393 -0.99 20.00 13.76
N ALA A 394 -0.35 20.30 14.89
CA ALA A 394 -0.20 21.68 15.35
C ALA A 394 0.56 22.53 14.31
N SER A 395 1.57 21.95 13.64
CA SER A 395 2.31 22.63 12.56
C SER A 395 1.44 22.93 11.34
N LEU A 396 0.46 22.06 11.03
CA LEU A 396 -0.44 22.23 9.89
C LEU A 396 -1.59 23.19 10.18
N PHE A 397 -2.13 23.20 11.40
CA PHE A 397 -3.38 23.93 11.70
C PHE A 397 -3.19 25.39 12.09
N GLY A 398 -2.00 25.81 12.50
CA GLY A 398 -1.76 27.24 12.76
C GLY A 398 -0.70 27.59 13.80
N ARG A 399 0.10 26.63 14.26
CA ARG A 399 1.27 26.94 15.09
C ARG A 399 2.49 27.05 14.18
N GLU A 400 3.21 28.18 14.25
CA GLU A 400 4.61 28.23 13.80
C GLU A 400 5.43 27.33 14.73
N THR A 401 5.48 26.05 14.41
CA THR A 401 6.46 25.13 15.00
C THR A 401 7.56 24.90 13.99
N GLY A 402 8.80 25.00 14.44
CA GLY A 402 9.88 24.27 13.79
C GLY A 402 9.65 22.80 14.06
N PHE A 403 8.73 22.14 13.34
CA PHE A 403 8.49 20.71 13.50
C PHE A 403 9.80 19.95 13.20
N PHE A 404 10.39 19.36 14.23
CA PHE A 404 11.64 18.60 14.14
C PHE A 404 11.41 17.09 13.95
N GLY A 405 10.18 16.67 13.63
CA GLY A 405 9.84 15.27 13.38
C GLY A 405 10.11 14.84 11.95
N ARG A 406 10.02 13.52 11.70
CA ARG A 406 10.06 12.97 10.34
C ARG A 406 8.71 13.23 9.66
N ASN A 407 8.73 13.45 8.35
CA ASN A 407 7.52 13.53 7.56
C ASN A 407 6.78 12.16 7.51
N PRO A 408 5.51 12.13 7.10
CA PRO A 408 4.76 10.87 6.95
C PRO A 408 5.51 9.77 6.19
N TYR A 409 6.18 10.08 5.07
CA TYR A 409 6.95 9.09 4.32
C TYR A 409 8.06 8.44 5.14
N ASN A 410 8.94 9.24 5.75
CA ASN A 410 10.09 8.76 6.51
C ASN A 410 9.68 8.16 7.86
N THR A 411 8.55 8.60 8.44
CA THR A 411 8.04 8.00 9.68
C THR A 411 7.61 6.55 9.44
N HIS A 412 6.94 6.30 8.31
CA HIS A 412 6.36 5.00 7.99
C HIS A 412 7.20 4.16 7.03
N HIS A 413 8.39 4.59 6.60
CA HIS A 413 9.16 3.96 5.50
C HIS A 413 9.28 2.42 5.61
N TRP A 414 9.38 1.88 6.82
CA TRP A 414 9.51 0.45 7.11
C TRP A 414 8.18 -0.31 7.32
N MET A 415 7.07 0.40 7.61
CA MET A 415 5.78 -0.22 7.93
C MET A 415 5.02 -0.54 6.65
N VAL A 416 4.76 -1.81 6.35
CA VAL A 416 3.84 -2.17 5.26
C VAL A 416 2.41 -1.97 5.76
N ILE A 417 1.80 -0.85 5.35
CA ILE A 417 0.45 -0.46 5.74
C ILE A 417 -0.44 -0.63 4.51
N SER A 418 -1.44 -1.50 4.60
CA SER A 418 -2.42 -1.69 3.54
C SER A 418 -3.46 -0.56 3.53
N ASN A 419 -4.21 -0.42 2.45
CA ASN A 419 -5.34 0.51 2.38
C ASN A 419 -6.35 0.24 3.50
N ASP A 420 -6.73 -1.03 3.72
CA ASP A 420 -7.65 -1.44 4.79
C ASP A 420 -7.13 -1.06 6.19
N MET A 421 -5.83 -1.23 6.45
CA MET A 421 -5.24 -0.86 7.75
C MET A 421 -5.23 0.66 7.95
N PHE A 422 -4.93 1.42 6.89
CA PHE A 422 -5.01 2.87 6.92
C PHE A 422 -6.45 3.35 7.15
N ASP A 423 -7.42 2.78 6.45
CA ASP A 423 -8.84 3.14 6.58
C ASP A 423 -9.37 2.82 7.99
N HIS A 424 -8.95 1.70 8.57
CA HIS A 424 -9.28 1.34 9.96
C HIS A 424 -8.68 2.33 10.96
N HIS A 425 -7.41 2.72 10.77
CA HIS A 425 -6.76 3.76 11.59
C HIS A 425 -7.50 5.10 11.50
N GLU A 426 -7.83 5.56 10.29
CA GLU A 426 -8.54 6.82 10.08
C GLU A 426 -9.96 6.78 10.65
N ALA A 427 -10.65 5.64 10.59
CA ALA A 427 -11.98 5.49 11.19
C ALA A 427 -11.94 5.63 12.73
N LEU A 428 -10.91 5.10 13.38
CA LEU A 428 -10.71 5.29 14.82
C LEU A 428 -10.37 6.74 15.15
N LEU A 429 -9.57 7.41 14.33
CA LEU A 429 -9.24 8.82 14.52
C LEU A 429 -10.48 9.69 14.39
N GLU A 430 -11.29 9.48 13.35
CA GLU A 430 -12.55 10.19 13.16
C GLU A 430 -13.49 9.97 14.35
N LYS A 431 -13.62 8.73 14.82
CA LYS A 431 -14.40 8.39 16.02
C LYS A 431 -13.90 9.13 17.26
N ALA A 432 -12.58 9.22 17.45
CA ALA A 432 -11.98 9.95 18.55
C ALA A 432 -12.26 11.46 18.46
N ILE A 433 -12.15 12.07 17.27
CA ILE A 433 -12.43 13.49 17.05
C ILE A 433 -13.90 13.81 17.39
N ARG A 434 -14.83 12.96 16.94
CA ARG A 434 -16.27 13.11 17.18
C ARG A 434 -16.64 13.08 18.66
N ALA A 435 -15.83 12.47 19.52
CA ALA A 435 -16.06 12.43 20.96
C ALA A 435 -15.82 13.76 21.69
N PHE A 436 -15.26 14.77 21.00
CA PHE A 436 -14.87 16.07 21.58
C PHE A 436 -15.62 17.26 20.96
N ASP A 437 -16.84 17.03 20.45
CA ASP A 437 -17.77 18.07 19.96
C ASP A 437 -17.17 19.01 18.89
N ILE A 438 -16.27 18.50 18.05
CA ILE A 438 -15.73 19.26 16.91
C ILE A 438 -16.83 19.38 15.83
N PRO A 439 -17.11 20.59 15.29
CA PRO A 439 -18.08 20.76 14.22
C PRO A 439 -17.79 19.91 12.98
N GLU A 440 -18.83 19.31 12.39
CA GLU A 440 -18.71 18.40 11.23
C GLU A 440 -17.86 18.94 10.06
N PRO A 441 -18.02 20.21 9.62
CA PRO A 441 -17.20 20.73 8.53
C PRO A 441 -15.71 20.76 8.87
N LEU A 442 -15.36 20.94 10.15
CA LEU A 442 -13.98 20.96 10.63
C LEU A 442 -13.41 19.54 10.75
N ILE A 443 -14.24 18.55 11.11
CA ILE A 443 -13.87 17.13 11.05
C ILE A 443 -13.56 16.74 9.59
N ARG A 444 -14.44 17.08 8.64
CA ARG A 444 -14.21 16.81 7.21
C ARG A 444 -12.89 17.41 6.71
N ARG A 445 -12.57 18.65 7.08
CA ARG A 445 -11.29 19.30 6.73
C ARG A 445 -10.09 18.54 7.30
N TRP A 446 -10.11 18.19 8.58
CA TRP A 446 -9.02 17.41 9.20
C TRP A 446 -8.86 16.06 8.50
N MET A 447 -9.95 15.31 8.35
CA MET A 447 -9.94 14.00 7.69
C MET A 447 -9.43 14.11 6.24
N ALA A 448 -9.81 15.14 5.49
CA ALA A 448 -9.27 15.36 4.14
C ALA A 448 -7.75 15.62 4.15
N ILE A 449 -7.25 16.40 5.12
CA ILE A 449 -5.80 16.65 5.28
C ILE A 449 -5.04 15.35 5.50
N ASN A 450 -5.56 14.41 6.30
CA ASN A 450 -4.91 13.10 6.48
C ASN A 450 -4.87 12.28 5.19
N GLU A 451 -5.96 12.33 4.42
CA GLU A 451 -6.10 11.60 3.15
C GLU A 451 -5.01 11.99 2.14
N LEU A 452 -4.52 13.25 2.17
CA LEU A 452 -3.40 13.71 1.34
C LEU A 452 -2.13 12.87 1.54
N PHE A 453 -1.89 12.35 2.74
CA PHE A 453 -0.66 11.61 3.06
C PHE A 453 -0.79 10.09 2.85
N ARG A 454 -1.92 9.61 2.29
CA ARG A 454 -2.16 8.18 2.06
C ARG A 454 -1.02 7.53 1.26
N SER A 455 -0.58 8.15 0.16
CA SER A 455 0.48 7.61 -0.71
C SER A 455 1.87 7.56 -0.03
N GLU A 456 2.08 8.38 0.99
CA GLU A 456 3.31 8.41 1.80
C GLU A 456 3.29 7.33 2.89
N ILE A 457 2.13 6.77 3.20
CA ILE A 457 1.95 5.82 4.30
C ILE A 457 1.69 4.41 3.76
N VAL A 458 0.71 4.27 2.87
CA VAL A 458 0.27 3.00 2.28
C VAL A 458 1.30 2.48 1.29
N LYS A 459 1.65 1.19 1.44
CA LYS A 459 2.59 0.49 0.55
C LYS A 459 2.53 -1.01 0.77
N SER A 460 2.93 -1.77 -0.24
CA SER A 460 2.97 -3.24 -0.25
C SER A 460 4.31 -3.83 0.20
N ALA A 461 5.37 -3.01 0.28
CA ALA A 461 6.70 -3.43 0.73
C ALA A 461 7.41 -2.30 1.51
N PRO A 462 8.39 -2.64 2.37
CA PRO A 462 9.25 -1.64 3.01
C PRO A 462 10.03 -0.83 1.97
N ARG A 463 10.35 0.42 2.30
CA ARG A 463 11.15 1.33 1.46
C ARG A 463 12.16 2.11 2.29
N GLY A 464 13.16 2.68 1.63
CA GLY A 464 14.21 3.45 2.26
C GLY A 464 13.71 4.79 2.79
N MET A 465 14.40 5.36 3.79
CA MET A 465 14.20 6.76 4.15
C MET A 465 14.84 7.67 3.12
N ILE A 466 14.23 8.82 2.85
CA ILE A 466 14.88 9.89 2.11
C ILE A 466 15.64 10.80 3.05
N SER A 467 16.95 10.92 2.82
CA SER A 467 17.84 11.86 3.50
C SER A 467 18.60 12.67 2.45
N ALA A 468 18.58 14.01 2.57
CA ALA A 468 19.20 14.92 1.60
C ALA A 468 18.82 14.65 0.13
N GLY A 469 17.57 14.27 -0.12
CA GLY A 469 17.05 13.97 -1.47
C GLY A 469 17.43 12.60 -2.02
N VAL A 470 18.13 11.77 -1.23
CA VAL A 470 18.58 10.43 -1.63
C VAL A 470 17.92 9.37 -0.75
N GLU A 471 17.30 8.39 -1.39
CA GLU A 471 16.77 7.21 -0.70
C GLU A 471 17.92 6.35 -0.17
N GLN A 472 17.93 6.16 1.15
CA GLN A 472 18.88 5.31 1.84
C GLN A 472 18.43 3.85 1.71
N PRO A 473 19.35 2.90 1.47
CA PRO A 473 19.00 1.48 1.49
C PRO A 473 18.28 1.10 2.78
N VAL A 474 17.27 0.22 2.67
CA VAL A 474 16.58 -0.30 3.85
C VAL A 474 17.59 -1.06 4.70
N LYS A 475 17.93 -0.49 5.87
CA LYS A 475 18.78 -1.15 6.85
C LYS A 475 17.90 -1.95 7.79
N THR A 476 17.93 -3.26 7.68
CA THR A 476 17.25 -4.17 8.61
C THR A 476 18.08 -4.34 9.89
N HIS A 477 19.37 -4.59 9.73
CA HIS A 477 20.30 -4.97 10.78
C HIS A 477 21.73 -4.57 10.41
N GLU A 478 22.57 -4.51 11.42
CA GLU A 478 24.00 -4.23 11.29
C GLU A 478 24.74 -5.07 12.30
N VAL A 479 25.89 -5.62 11.88
CA VAL A 479 26.83 -6.27 12.80
C VAL A 479 27.97 -5.30 13.02
N SER A 480 28.17 -4.88 14.26
CA SER A 480 29.25 -3.99 14.66
C SER A 480 29.92 -4.49 15.94
N VAL A 481 31.18 -4.09 16.14
CA VAL A 481 31.89 -4.34 17.39
C VAL A 481 31.52 -3.25 18.38
N LEU A 482 31.04 -3.64 19.55
CA LEU A 482 30.58 -2.70 20.56
C LEU A 482 31.76 -1.98 21.22
N GLU A 483 31.63 -0.68 21.45
CA GLU A 483 32.65 0.12 22.15
C GLU A 483 32.48 0.08 23.69
N MET A 484 31.30 -0.30 24.17
CA MET A 484 30.95 -0.34 25.59
C MET A 484 30.15 -1.60 25.90
N ASP A 485 30.19 -2.02 27.16
CA ASP A 485 29.42 -3.15 27.65
C ASP A 485 27.92 -2.87 27.57
N THR A 486 27.12 -3.89 27.26
CA THR A 486 25.66 -3.78 27.15
C THR A 486 25.01 -5.14 27.42
N ILE A 487 23.69 -5.26 27.26
CA ILE A 487 22.94 -6.49 27.53
C ILE A 487 22.31 -7.00 26.24
N CYS A 488 22.35 -8.31 26.03
CA CYS A 488 21.67 -8.98 24.94
C CYS A 488 20.17 -9.05 25.21
N ASP A 489 19.35 -8.50 24.32
CA ASP A 489 17.89 -8.53 24.46
C ASP A 489 17.27 -9.94 24.35
N ALA A 490 18.02 -10.90 23.79
CA ALA A 490 17.54 -12.28 23.64
C ALA A 490 17.83 -13.15 24.87
N CYS A 491 19.09 -13.20 25.33
CA CYS A 491 19.47 -14.09 26.43
C CYS A 491 19.63 -13.38 27.79
N GLY A 492 19.54 -12.04 27.83
CA GLY A 492 19.72 -11.26 29.05
C GLY A 492 21.15 -11.24 29.60
N GLU A 493 22.11 -11.81 28.87
CA GLU A 493 23.52 -11.84 29.25
C GLU A 493 24.26 -10.57 28.82
N GLU A 494 25.32 -10.24 29.54
CA GLU A 494 26.22 -9.14 29.19
C GLU A 494 26.94 -9.41 27.86
N ILE A 495 27.05 -8.35 27.04
CA ILE A 495 27.88 -8.30 25.84
C ILE A 495 29.05 -7.34 26.14
N PRO A 496 30.25 -7.86 26.38
CA PRO A 496 31.42 -7.02 26.66
C PRO A 496 31.81 -6.14 25.47
N ALA A 497 32.41 -4.99 25.75
CA ALA A 497 33.09 -4.16 24.77
C ALA A 497 34.13 -4.98 23.98
N GLY A 498 34.25 -4.70 22.68
CA GLY A 498 35.11 -5.44 21.76
C GLY A 498 34.48 -6.72 21.19
N GLN A 499 33.25 -7.09 21.57
CA GLN A 499 32.53 -8.21 20.96
C GLN A 499 31.63 -7.75 19.80
N PRO A 500 31.49 -8.56 18.74
CA PRO A 500 30.51 -8.29 17.69
C PRO A 500 29.10 -8.56 18.22
N ALA A 501 28.20 -7.61 17.95
CA ALA A 501 26.80 -7.73 18.22
C ALA A 501 25.99 -7.35 16.97
N ARG A 502 24.79 -7.90 16.85
CA ARG A 502 23.85 -7.51 15.80
C ARG A 502 22.83 -6.55 16.36
N TYR A 503 22.84 -5.32 15.86
CA TYR A 503 21.78 -4.37 16.11
C TYR A 503 20.71 -4.50 15.05
N HIS A 504 19.46 -4.67 15.46
CA HIS A 504 18.32 -4.68 14.55
C HIS A 504 17.69 -3.28 14.55
N HIS A 505 18.01 -2.50 13.51
CA HIS A 505 17.59 -1.10 13.31
C HIS A 505 16.08 -0.87 13.42
N ARG A 506 15.25 -1.91 13.21
CA ARG A 506 13.79 -1.81 13.21
C ARG A 506 13.13 -2.02 14.58
N VAL A 507 13.64 -2.95 15.38
CA VAL A 507 13.11 -3.20 16.73
C VAL A 507 13.93 -2.52 17.82
N GLY A 508 15.09 -1.97 17.47
CA GLY A 508 16.01 -1.39 18.42
C GLY A 508 16.64 -2.42 19.35
N THR A 509 16.59 -3.71 19.00
CA THR A 509 17.18 -4.77 19.82
C THR A 509 18.60 -5.07 19.39
N LEU A 510 19.39 -5.49 20.36
CA LEU A 510 20.79 -5.84 20.23
C LEU A 510 20.99 -7.29 20.68
N HIS A 511 21.55 -8.11 19.80
CA HIS A 511 21.78 -9.52 20.06
C HIS A 511 23.29 -9.83 20.04
N CYS A 512 23.76 -10.59 21.03
CA CYS A 512 25.15 -11.04 21.10
C CYS A 512 25.51 -11.99 19.95
N ALA A 513 26.81 -12.20 19.71
CA ALA A 513 27.29 -13.07 18.65
C ALA A 513 26.64 -14.47 18.65
N ARG A 514 26.51 -15.08 19.83
CA ARG A 514 25.88 -16.39 20.00
C ARG A 514 24.41 -16.38 19.58
N CYS A 515 23.62 -15.46 20.12
CA CYS A 515 22.18 -15.39 19.85
C CYS A 515 21.88 -14.98 18.41
N ALA A 516 22.75 -14.17 17.79
CA ALA A 516 22.61 -13.71 16.42
C ALA A 516 23.21 -14.67 15.38
N GLY A 517 23.85 -15.77 15.80
CA GLY A 517 24.56 -16.69 14.90
C GLY A 517 25.73 -16.03 14.17
N ILE A 518 26.37 -15.04 14.78
CA ILE A 518 27.56 -14.38 14.22
C ILE A 518 28.78 -15.27 14.49
N ASP A 519 29.53 -15.59 13.44
CA ASP A 519 30.86 -16.15 13.61
C ASP A 519 31.83 -15.07 14.10
N ALA A 520 32.08 -15.05 15.41
CA ALA A 520 32.94 -14.08 16.06
C ALA A 520 34.40 -14.14 15.58
N SER A 521 34.83 -15.26 14.98
CA SER A 521 36.19 -15.38 14.44
C SER A 521 36.44 -14.39 13.28
N SER A 522 35.39 -14.03 12.54
CA SER A 522 35.40 -13.05 11.45
C SER A 522 35.73 -11.62 11.89
N PHE A 523 35.59 -11.32 13.19
CA PHE A 523 35.76 -9.98 13.77
C PHE A 523 37.01 -9.85 14.63
N SER A 524 37.85 -10.89 14.68
CA SER A 524 39.12 -10.84 15.38
C SER A 524 40.11 -9.93 14.64
N GLN A 525 40.41 -8.75 15.21
CA GLN A 525 41.58 -7.98 14.78
C GLN A 525 42.88 -8.67 15.24
N PRO A 526 43.96 -8.58 14.45
CA PRO A 526 45.24 -9.19 14.78
C PRO A 526 45.82 -8.64 16.09
N ALA A 527 46.40 -9.55 16.86
CA ALA A 527 46.92 -9.33 18.19
C ALA A 527 47.97 -8.20 18.28
N THR A 528 47.89 -7.45 19.38
CA THR A 528 49.00 -6.79 20.10
C THR A 528 49.80 -5.72 19.35
N ILE A 529 49.45 -4.46 19.60
CA ILE A 529 50.48 -3.40 19.63
C ILE A 529 51.38 -3.73 20.83
N ALA A 530 52.61 -4.14 20.54
CA ALA A 530 53.66 -4.32 21.53
C ALA A 530 53.79 -3.04 22.39
N LYS A 531 53.71 -3.19 23.72
CA LYS A 531 54.16 -2.16 24.64
C LYS A 531 55.62 -1.83 24.30
N GLN A 532 55.87 -0.62 23.79
CA GLN A 532 57.23 -0.09 23.74
C GLN A 532 57.79 -0.01 25.17
N PRO A 533 59.07 -0.33 25.39
CA PRO A 533 59.69 -0.23 26.71
C PRO A 533 59.66 1.22 27.21
N GLN A 534 59.47 1.36 28.52
CA GLN A 534 59.69 2.59 29.25
C GLN A 534 61.16 3.01 29.06
N ASP A 535 61.40 4.10 28.34
CA ASP A 535 62.67 4.80 28.43
C ASP A 535 62.64 5.74 29.64
N THR A 536 63.46 5.37 30.62
CA THR A 536 63.83 6.12 31.80
C THR A 536 64.80 7.25 31.44
N HIS A 537 64.36 8.50 31.69
CA HIS A 537 65.13 9.64 32.23
C HIS A 537 66.36 10.20 31.44
N PRO A 538 66.80 11.47 31.66
CA PRO A 538 66.61 12.35 32.84
C PRO A 538 65.41 13.29 32.77
#